data_AF-A0A7X2PSQ0-F1
#
_entry.id   AF-A0A7X2PSQ0-F1
#
_cell.length_a   1.000
_cell.length_b   1.000
_cell.length_c   1.000
_cell.angle_alpha   90.00
_cell.angle_beta   90.00
_cell.angle_gamma   90.00
#
_symmetry.space_group_name_H-M   'P 1'
#
loop_
_entity.id
_entity.type
_entity.pdbx_description
1 polymer ?
#
loop_
_entity_poly.entity_id
_entity_poly.type
_entity_poly.pdbx_seq_one_letter_code
_entity_poly.pdbx_strand_id
1 'polypeptide(L)'
;MTCETCTAATARNLAAVCKGLRGKAVAQLFVQIYPHSACSPMHSHFAAKYREASAELVAELPAEPASSRREVKFARPRALAAVA
;
A
#
# COMPACT_ATOMS: atom_id res chain seq x y z
N MET A 1 13.03 -18.83 12.54
CA MET A 1 12.36 -17.83 11.68
C MET A 1 12.81 -16.45 12.14
N THR A 2 13.29 -15.59 11.23
CA THR A 2 13.83 -14.27 11.59
C THR A 2 12.84 -13.15 11.24
N CYS A 3 12.97 -11.97 11.84
CA CYS A 3 12.14 -10.82 11.48
C CYS A 3 12.29 -10.43 10.00
N GLU A 4 13.51 -10.54 9.45
CA GLU A 4 13.80 -10.28 8.04
C GLU A 4 13.05 -11.22 7.09
N THR A 5 13.02 -12.51 7.43
CA THR A 5 12.32 -13.52 6.62
C THR A 5 10.80 -13.37 6.72
N CYS A 6 10.28 -13.09 7.92
CA CYS A 6 8.87 -12.82 8.14
C CYS A 6 8.39 -11.60 7.34
N THR A 7 9.07 -10.46 7.52
CA THR A 7 8.70 -9.20 6.86
C THR A 7 8.86 -9.27 5.35
N ALA A 8 9.89 -9.97 4.83
CA ALA A 8 10.06 -10.17 3.40
C ALA A 8 8.94 -11.03 2.80
N ALA A 9 8.55 -12.14 3.44
CA ALA A 9 7.46 -12.99 2.97
C ALA A 9 6.12 -12.23 2.96
N THR A 10 5.82 -11.51 4.05
CA THR A 10 4.61 -10.70 4.14
C THR A 10 4.59 -9.58 3.09
N ALA A 11 5.72 -8.91 2.87
CA ALA A 11 5.83 -7.87 1.85
C ALA A 11 5.55 -8.38 0.42
N ARG A 12 6.08 -9.57 0.08
CA ARG A 12 5.81 -10.23 -1.21
C ARG A 12 4.33 -10.57 -1.39
N ASN A 13 3.73 -11.20 -0.38
CA ASN A 13 2.31 -11.56 -0.42
C ASN A 13 1.42 -10.32 -0.56
N LEU A 14 1.76 -9.23 0.13
CA LEU A 14 1.03 -7.98 0.00
C LEU A 14 1.24 -7.30 -1.34
N ALA A 15 2.42 -7.39 -1.97
CA ALA A 15 2.64 -6.83 -3.30
C ALA A 15 1.74 -7.51 -4.36
N ALA A 16 1.46 -8.81 -4.19
CA ALA A 16 0.55 -9.55 -5.05
C ALA A 16 -0.91 -9.09 -4.93
N VAL A 17 -1.35 -8.72 -3.72
CA VAL A 17 -2.75 -8.35 -3.43
C VAL A 17 -2.98 -6.84 -3.57
N CYS A 18 -2.13 -6.05 -2.93
CA CYS A 18 -2.23 -4.60 -2.88
C CYS A 18 -1.43 -3.99 -4.02
N LYS A 19 -2.06 -3.73 -5.17
CA LYS A 19 -1.39 -3.12 -6.32
C LYS A 19 -1.24 -1.60 -6.14
N GLY A 20 -0.06 -1.08 -6.47
CA GLY A 20 0.16 0.36 -6.63
C GLY A 20 0.28 1.20 -5.35
N LEU A 21 0.49 0.60 -4.17
CA LEU A 21 0.78 1.37 -2.97
C LEU A 21 2.15 2.03 -3.09
N ARG A 22 2.25 3.29 -2.68
CA ARG A 22 3.50 4.08 -2.75
C ARG A 22 3.75 4.86 -1.46
N GLY A 23 5.03 5.05 -1.16
CA GLY A 23 5.49 5.93 -0.09
C GLY A 23 4.86 5.62 1.27
N LYS A 24 4.17 6.62 1.85
CA LYS A 24 3.58 6.55 3.19
C LYS A 24 2.50 5.47 3.35
N ALA A 25 1.85 5.04 2.27
CA ALA A 25 0.82 4.01 2.37
C ALA A 25 1.41 2.63 2.73
N VAL A 26 2.60 2.31 2.19
CA VAL A 26 3.34 1.09 2.54
C VAL A 26 3.77 1.13 4.00
N ALA A 27 4.13 2.32 4.49
CA ALA A 27 4.51 2.53 5.88
C ALA A 27 3.35 2.31 6.85
N GLN A 28 2.18 2.87 6.53
CA GLN A 28 0.97 2.66 7.32
C GLN A 28 0.57 1.19 7.36
N LEU A 29 0.67 0.48 6.23
CA LEU A 29 0.38 -0.94 6.16
C LEU A 29 1.31 -1.76 7.06
N PHE A 30 2.60 -1.42 7.11
CA PHE A 30 3.55 -2.06 8.01
C PHE A 30 3.14 -1.93 9.47
N VAL A 31 2.78 -0.72 9.92
CA VAL A 31 2.39 -0.46 11.32
C VAL A 31 1.08 -1.17 11.68
N GLN A 32 0.16 -1.33 10.71
CA GLN A 32 -1.08 -2.09 10.93
C GLN A 32 -0.83 -3.59 11.10
N ILE A 33 0.17 -4.15 10.43
CA ILE A 33 0.49 -5.58 10.50
C ILE A 33 1.43 -5.88 11.68
N TYR A 34 2.36 -4.97 11.96
CA TYR A 34 3.35 -5.10 13.03
C TYR A 34 3.19 -3.93 14.01
N PRO A 35 2.15 -3.95 14.87
CA PRO A 35 1.82 -2.82 15.76
C PRO A 35 2.84 -2.64 16.88
N HIS A 36 3.68 -3.64 17.14
CA HIS A 36 4.64 -3.59 18.22
C HIS A 36 5.81 -2.67 17.87
N SER A 37 6.15 -1.74 18.76
CA SER A 37 7.21 -0.74 18.54
C SER A 37 8.57 -1.35 18.25
N ALA A 38 8.86 -2.53 18.83
CA ALA A 38 10.06 -3.32 18.55
C ALA A 38 10.24 -3.69 17.05
N CYS A 39 9.18 -3.68 16.25
CA CYS A 39 9.24 -3.97 14.82
C CYS A 39 9.67 -2.76 13.97
N SER A 40 9.67 -1.55 14.54
CA SER A 40 10.00 -0.30 13.83
C SER A 40 11.28 -0.36 12.97
N PRO A 41 12.40 -0.98 13.41
CA PRO A 41 13.61 -1.06 12.58
C PRO A 41 13.44 -1.84 11.26
N MET A 42 12.46 -2.75 11.19
CA MET A 42 12.22 -3.58 10.00
C MET A 42 11.36 -2.88 8.94
N HIS A 43 10.88 -1.66 9.23
CA HIS A 43 10.04 -0.89 8.33
C HIS A 43 10.73 -0.61 6.97
N SER A 44 12.00 -0.21 7.00
CA SER A 44 12.79 0.06 5.79
C SER A 44 12.97 -1.19 4.93
N HIS A 45 13.27 -2.32 5.57
CA HIS A 45 13.42 -3.63 4.93
C HIS A 45 12.11 -4.10 4.30
N PHE A 46 11.00 -4.02 5.04
CA PHE A 46 9.67 -4.33 4.52
C PHE A 46 9.33 -3.48 3.28
N ALA A 47 9.55 -2.16 3.34
CA ALA A 47 9.26 -1.27 2.22
C ALA A 47 10.18 -1.51 1.01
N ALA A 48 11.42 -1.96 1.22
CA ALA A 48 12.29 -2.39 0.13
C ALA A 48 11.76 -3.67 -0.53
N LYS A 49 11.47 -4.70 0.26
CA LYS A 49 10.95 -5.99 -0.24
C LYS A 49 9.59 -5.87 -0.93
N TYR A 50 8.73 -4.98 -0.44
CA TYR A 50 7.44 -4.71 -1.09
C TYR A 50 7.64 -4.06 -2.46
N ARG A 51 8.58 -3.12 -2.59
CA ARG A 51 8.89 -2.45 -3.87
C ARG A 51 9.53 -3.40 -4.87
N GLU A 52 10.48 -4.22 -4.44
CA GLU A 52 11.10 -5.27 -5.25
C GLU A 52 10.03 -6.21 -5.81
N ALA A 53 9.20 -6.79 -4.94
CA ALA A 53 8.13 -7.70 -5.35
C ALA A 53 7.08 -7.04 -6.26
N SER A 54 6.74 -5.77 -6.00
CA SER A 54 5.81 -5.02 -6.86
C SER A 54 6.40 -4.78 -8.25
N ALA A 55 7.71 -4.55 -8.37
CA ALA A 55 8.38 -4.36 -9.64
C ALA A 55 8.48 -5.67 -10.44
N GLU A 56 8.79 -6.78 -9.76
CA GLU A 56 8.81 -8.13 -10.36
C GLU A 56 7.45 -8.47 -10.96
N LEU A 57 6.36 -8.26 -10.21
CA LEU A 57 4.99 -8.53 -10.69
C LEU A 57 4.58 -7.66 -11.88
N VAL A 58 5.08 -6.43 -11.98
CA VAL A 58 4.83 -5.55 -13.14
C VAL A 58 5.63 -6.01 -14.36
N ALA A 59 6.82 -6.58 -14.16
CA ALA A 59 7.63 -7.12 -15.25
C ALA A 59 7.06 -8.43 -15.82
N GLU A 60 6.39 -9.24 -14.99
CA GLU A 60 5.83 -10.54 -15.38
C GLU A 60 4.43 -10.46 -16.02
N LEU A 61 3.70 -9.35 -15.83
CA LEU A 61 2.35 -9.20 -16.39
C LEU A 61 2.40 -8.59 -17.81
N PRO A 62 1.82 -9.25 -18.84
CA PRO A 62 1.46 -8.54 -20.06
C PRO A 62 0.51 -7.40 -19.69
N ALA A 63 0.60 -6.27 -20.40
CA ALA A 63 -0.13 -5.03 -20.09
C ALA A 63 -1.66 -5.25 -20.10
N GLU A 64 -2.21 -5.70 -18.98
CA GLU A 64 -3.66 -5.78 -18.78
C GLU A 64 -4.21 -4.34 -18.73
N PRO A 65 -5.29 -4.05 -19.47
CA PRO A 65 -5.84 -2.71 -19.54
C PRO A 65 -6.30 -2.29 -18.14
N ALA A 66 -5.87 -1.08 -17.74
CA ALA A 66 -6.20 -0.48 -16.46
C ALA A 66 -7.70 -0.62 -16.16
N SER A 67 -8.04 -1.53 -15.24
CA SER A 67 -9.38 -1.71 -14.72
C SER A 67 -9.96 -0.35 -14.36
N SER A 68 -11.07 0.00 -15.03
CA SER A 68 -11.87 1.22 -14.83
C SER A 68 -11.94 1.58 -13.34
N ARG A 69 -11.12 2.55 -12.94
CA ARG A 69 -11.17 3.12 -11.61
C ARG A 69 -12.47 3.90 -11.56
N ARG A 70 -13.50 3.34 -10.91
CA ARG A 70 -14.76 4.06 -10.66
C ARG A 70 -14.44 5.37 -9.96
N GLU A 71 -14.59 6.49 -10.69
CA GLU A 71 -14.53 7.83 -10.12
C GLU A 71 -15.65 7.94 -9.08
N VAL A 72 -15.29 7.91 -7.79
CA VAL A 72 -16.22 8.29 -6.73
C VAL A 72 -16.24 9.82 -6.70
N LYS A 73 -17.16 10.41 -7.46
CA LYS A 73 -17.44 11.84 -7.39
C LYS A 73 -18.05 12.16 -6.02
N PHE A 74 -17.24 12.67 -5.10
CA PHE A 74 -17.74 13.27 -3.88
C PHE A 74 -18.46 14.57 -4.24
N ALA A 75 -19.79 14.49 -4.38
CA ALA A 75 -20.63 15.68 -4.45
C ALA A 75 -20.54 16.41 -3.10
N ARG A 76 -19.93 17.60 -3.09
CA ARG A 76 -20.02 18.53 -1.96
C ARG A 76 -21.42 19.15 -1.99
N PRO A 77 -22.30 18.92 -0.99
CA PRO A 77 -23.50 19.71 -0.87
C PRO A 77 -23.11 21.15 -0.50
N ARG A 78 -23.45 22.10 -1.37
CA ARG A 78 -23.48 23.53 -1.07
C ARG A 78 -24.76 23.81 -0.29
N ALA A 79 -24.63 24.33 0.92
CA ALA A 79 -25.73 24.94 1.68
C ALA A 79 -25.08 25.89 2.72
N LEU A 80 -25.55 27.10 3.00
CA LEU A 80 -26.66 27.93 2.53
C LEU A 80 -26.26 29.39 2.82
N ALA A 81 -26.79 30.34 2.04
CA ALA A 81 -26.63 31.76 2.28
C ALA A 81 -27.22 32.16 3.65
N ALA A 82 -26.47 32.91 4.45
CA ALA A 82 -27.01 33.62 5.61
C ALA A 82 -27.34 35.05 5.18
N VAL A 83 -28.63 35.38 5.18
CA VAL A 83 -29.14 36.75 5.17
C VAL A 83 -29.55 37.07 6.60
N ALA A 84 -28.87 38.02 7.23
CA ALA A 84 -29.37 38.90 8.28
C ALA A 84 -28.42 40.09 8.40
#